data_AF-A0A2D0K3J6-F1
#
_entry.id   AF-A0A2D0K3J6-F1
#
_cell.length_a   1.000
_cell.length_b   1.000
_cell.length_c   1.000
_cell.angle_alpha   90.00
_cell.angle_beta   90.00
_cell.angle_gamma   90.00
#
_symmetry.space_group_name_H-M   'P 1'
#
loop_
_entity.id
_entity.type
_entity.pdbx_description
1 polymer ?
#
loop_
_entity_poly.entity_id
_entity_poly.type
_entity_poly.pdbx_seq_one_letter_code
_entity_poly.pdbx_strand_id
1 'polypeptide(L)'
;MTNDANEKGKSRKNKKDTDYFIPYRTTYDLRLSKREPNLINILRQVQGYEYGFFTVLGVRPWSQRSGGKNNSIYVVRCRCGKYAVRTLKAIRNPNNVNDMCVHCQHLFNRRRKEIFHTTGDDVDLSELTGIKCKIPLEIKE
;
A
#
# COMPACT_ATOMS: atom_id res chain seq x y z
N MET A 1 -9.89 23.65 48.36
CA MET A 1 -11.17 23.11 47.82
C MET A 1 -10.96 22.82 46.35
N THR A 2 -11.46 21.67 45.93
CA THR A 2 -11.08 20.85 44.78
C THR A 2 -11.54 21.36 43.41
N ASN A 3 -10.91 20.79 42.37
CA ASN A 3 -11.46 20.29 41.09
C ASN A 3 -10.66 20.83 39.89
N ASP A 4 -9.71 20.09 39.34
CA ASP A 4 -9.82 18.88 38.48
C ASP A 4 -9.73 19.20 36.97
N ALA A 5 -8.64 18.68 36.40
CA ALA A 5 -8.37 18.22 35.04
C ALA A 5 -9.28 18.62 33.86
N ASN A 6 -8.64 19.02 32.75
CA ASN A 6 -8.99 18.44 31.45
C ASN A 6 -7.80 18.45 30.46
N GLU A 7 -6.93 17.45 30.59
CA GLU A 7 -6.08 17.00 29.50
C GLU A 7 -6.97 16.53 28.34
N LYS A 8 -6.88 17.18 27.17
CA LYS A 8 -7.45 16.63 25.92
C LYS A 8 -6.34 16.21 24.97
N GLY A 9 -5.63 15.17 25.38
CA GLY A 9 -4.87 14.31 24.47
C GLY A 9 -5.81 13.65 23.47
N LYS A 10 -5.87 14.17 22.23
CA LYS A 10 -6.54 13.48 21.12
C LYS A 10 -5.67 12.32 20.63
N SER A 11 -5.69 11.23 21.39
CA SER A 11 -5.26 9.91 20.91
C SER A 11 -6.13 9.52 19.72
N ARG A 12 -5.62 9.73 18.50
CA ARG A 12 -6.17 9.11 17.30
C ARG A 12 -5.91 7.61 17.42
N LYS A 13 -6.90 6.87 17.90
CA LYS A 13 -6.91 5.40 17.89
C LYS A 13 -6.60 4.94 16.46
N ASN A 14 -5.38 4.48 16.23
CA ASN A 14 -4.97 3.78 15.01
C ASN A 14 -5.85 2.54 14.88
N LYS A 15 -6.88 2.58 14.03
CA LYS A 15 -7.69 1.39 13.72
C LYS A 15 -6.78 0.37 13.04
N LYS A 16 -6.45 -0.69 13.79
CA LYS A 16 -5.76 -1.90 13.33
C LYS A 16 -6.73 -2.73 12.49
N ASP A 17 -6.92 -2.37 11.22
CA ASP A 17 -7.71 -3.19 10.28
C ASP A 17 -6.88 -3.46 9.02
N THR A 18 -5.84 -4.27 9.15
CA THR A 18 -4.98 -4.70 8.02
C THR A 18 -5.46 -5.99 7.35
N ASP A 19 -6.54 -6.59 7.85
CA ASP A 19 -7.09 -7.87 7.38
C ASP A 19 -8.46 -7.74 6.68
N TYR A 20 -9.11 -6.57 6.77
CA TYR A 20 -10.41 -6.38 6.17
C TYR A 20 -10.29 -6.03 4.69
N PHE A 21 -11.15 -6.65 3.88
CA PHE A 21 -11.35 -6.32 2.48
C PHE A 21 -11.47 -4.79 2.32
N ILE A 22 -10.61 -4.21 1.48
CA ILE A 22 -10.67 -2.79 1.16
C ILE A 22 -11.49 -2.66 -0.12
N PRO A 23 -12.66 -2.00 -0.10
CA PRO A 23 -13.45 -1.82 -1.30
C PRO A 23 -12.70 -1.00 -2.34
N TYR A 24 -12.72 -1.48 -3.58
CA TYR A 24 -12.08 -0.86 -4.73
C TYR A 24 -13.00 -0.86 -5.95
N ARG A 25 -12.71 0.02 -6.90
CA ARG A 25 -13.27 0.06 -8.24
C ARG A 25 -12.18 -0.28 -9.24
N THR A 26 -12.47 -1.20 -10.13
CA THR A 26 -11.65 -1.57 -11.28
C THR A 26 -11.81 -0.58 -12.41
N THR A 27 -11.00 -0.70 -13.45
CA THR A 27 -11.21 0.02 -14.71
C THR A 27 -12.61 -0.19 -15.28
N TYR A 28 -13.15 -1.41 -15.19
CA TYR A 28 -14.49 -1.74 -15.67
C TYR A 28 -15.56 -0.94 -14.92
N ASP A 29 -15.49 -0.91 -13.59
CA ASP A 29 -16.44 -0.17 -12.73
C ASP A 29 -16.42 1.34 -13.00
N LEU A 30 -15.23 1.89 -13.29
CA LEU A 30 -15.10 3.31 -13.60
C LEU A 30 -15.62 3.66 -15.00
N ARG A 31 -15.38 2.80 -16.01
CA ARG A 31 -15.89 2.99 -17.38
C ARG A 31 -17.41 3.08 -17.42
N LEU A 32 -18.10 2.24 -16.65
CA LEU A 32 -19.56 2.28 -16.55
C LEU A 32 -20.07 3.62 -16.02
N SER A 33 -19.34 4.22 -15.08
CA SER A 33 -19.72 5.52 -14.51
C SER A 33 -19.37 6.73 -15.38
N LYS A 34 -18.48 6.57 -16.38
CA LYS A 34 -17.88 7.65 -17.20
C LYS A 34 -17.29 8.83 -16.39
N ARG A 35 -16.94 8.61 -15.11
CA ARG A 35 -16.31 9.62 -14.25
C ARG A 35 -14.79 9.51 -14.35
N GLU A 36 -14.09 10.65 -14.33
CA GLU A 36 -12.62 10.74 -14.27
C GLU A 36 -11.87 10.03 -15.44
N PRO A 37 -11.91 10.53 -16.68
CA PRO A 37 -11.28 9.87 -17.84
C PRO A 37 -9.76 9.65 -17.66
N ASN A 38 -9.05 10.62 -17.07
CA ASN A 38 -7.61 10.49 -16.80
C ASN A 38 -7.32 9.34 -15.82
N LEU A 39 -8.16 9.16 -14.80
CA LEU A 39 -8.00 8.06 -13.85
C LEU A 39 -8.23 6.70 -14.53
N ILE A 40 -9.20 6.61 -15.44
CA ILE A 40 -9.46 5.39 -16.20
C ILE A 40 -8.24 5.03 -17.05
N ASN A 41 -7.64 6.01 -17.74
CA ASN A 41 -6.46 5.79 -18.58
C ASN A 41 -5.25 5.33 -17.78
N ILE A 42 -5.00 5.95 -16.63
CA ILE A 42 -3.91 5.54 -15.73
C ILE A 42 -4.21 4.15 -15.17
N LEU A 43 -5.40 3.92 -14.60
CA LEU A 43 -5.74 2.64 -13.98
C LEU A 43 -5.70 1.49 -14.99
N ARG A 44 -5.99 1.73 -16.27
CA ARG A 44 -5.85 0.72 -17.34
C ARG A 44 -4.42 0.22 -17.51
N GLN A 45 -3.44 1.06 -17.23
CA GLN A 45 -2.02 0.72 -17.34
C GLN A 45 -1.47 0.11 -16.06
N VAL A 46 -2.05 0.44 -14.90
CA VAL A 46 -1.54 -0.01 -13.59
C VAL A 46 -2.30 -1.22 -13.04
N GLN A 47 -3.57 -1.43 -13.39
CA GLN A 47 -4.34 -2.55 -12.88
C GLN A 47 -3.70 -3.88 -13.32
N GLY A 48 -3.49 -4.78 -12.36
CA GLY A 48 -2.80 -6.05 -12.57
C GLY A 48 -1.26 -5.95 -12.50
N TYR A 49 -0.69 -4.76 -12.42
CA TYR A 49 0.76 -4.60 -12.27
C TYR A 49 1.23 -5.17 -10.93
N GLU A 50 2.27 -6.00 -10.99
CA GLU A 50 2.89 -6.66 -9.84
C GLU A 50 4.24 -6.04 -9.52
N TYR A 51 4.48 -5.71 -8.25
CA TYR A 51 5.76 -5.21 -7.77
C TYR A 51 5.95 -5.57 -6.30
N GLY A 52 7.17 -5.94 -5.91
CA GLY A 52 7.43 -6.45 -4.57
C GLY A 52 6.47 -7.58 -4.21
N PHE A 53 5.70 -7.39 -3.14
CA PHE A 53 4.67 -8.34 -2.72
C PHE A 53 3.26 -7.95 -3.17
N PHE A 54 3.11 -6.88 -3.94
CA PHE A 54 1.81 -6.30 -4.26
C PHE A 54 1.38 -6.53 -5.70
N THR A 55 0.09 -6.81 -5.87
CA THR A 55 -0.63 -6.75 -7.15
C THR A 55 -1.66 -5.63 -7.06
N VAL A 56 -1.69 -4.73 -8.05
CA VAL A 56 -2.65 -3.62 -8.06
C VAL A 56 -4.02 -4.10 -8.53
N LEU A 57 -5.06 -3.88 -7.72
CA LEU A 57 -6.42 -4.32 -8.02
C LEU A 57 -7.30 -3.23 -8.62
N GLY A 58 -7.20 -2.01 -8.10
CA GLY A 58 -8.13 -0.95 -8.41
C GLY A 58 -7.86 0.32 -7.61
N VAL A 59 -8.85 1.21 -7.56
CA VAL A 59 -8.80 2.46 -6.79
C VAL A 59 -9.91 2.51 -5.77
N ARG A 60 -9.69 3.19 -4.64
CA ARG A 60 -10.76 3.41 -3.67
C ARG A 60 -11.92 4.20 -4.29
N PRO A 61 -13.18 3.90 -3.88
CA PRO A 61 -14.34 4.70 -4.23
C PRO A 61 -14.14 6.17 -3.86
N TRP A 62 -14.69 7.08 -4.69
CA TRP A 62 -14.57 8.52 -4.50
C TRP A 62 -14.93 8.97 -3.07
N SER A 63 -16.02 8.44 -2.50
CA SER A 63 -16.48 8.72 -1.14
C SER A 63 -15.48 8.38 -0.03
N GLN A 64 -14.48 7.55 -0.32
CA GLN A 64 -13.47 7.08 0.63
C GLN A 64 -12.08 7.67 0.35
N ARG A 65 -11.97 8.61 -0.60
CA ARG A 65 -10.74 9.37 -0.85
C ARG A 65 -10.75 10.61 0.06
N SER A 66 -9.75 10.70 0.94
CA SER A 66 -9.71 11.77 1.95
C SER A 66 -9.45 13.15 1.33
N GLY A 67 -10.35 14.10 1.60
CA GLY A 67 -10.02 15.53 1.70
C GLY A 67 -9.83 16.32 0.40
N GLY A 68 -10.74 16.17 -0.58
CA GLY A 68 -10.89 17.13 -1.69
C GLY A 68 -9.69 17.26 -2.66
N LYS A 69 -8.60 16.53 -2.43
CA LYS A 69 -7.47 16.42 -3.35
C LYS A 69 -7.73 15.24 -4.26
N ASN A 70 -7.57 15.42 -5.57
CA ASN A 70 -7.74 14.41 -6.63
C ASN A 70 -6.70 13.27 -6.58
N ASN A 71 -6.14 12.98 -5.41
CA ASN A 71 -5.16 11.92 -5.22
C ASN A 71 -5.88 10.58 -5.14
N SER A 72 -5.86 9.88 -6.27
CA SER A 72 -6.36 8.52 -6.36
C SER A 72 -5.54 7.59 -5.46
N ILE A 73 -6.24 6.90 -4.56
CA ILE A 73 -5.67 5.89 -3.67
C ILE A 73 -5.89 4.54 -4.32
N TYR A 74 -4.81 3.83 -4.61
CA TYR A 74 -4.82 2.52 -5.23
C TYR A 74 -4.91 1.45 -4.16
N VAL A 75 -5.73 0.45 -4.41
CA VAL A 75 -5.87 -0.75 -3.58
C VAL A 75 -5.00 -1.83 -4.18
N VAL A 76 -4.13 -2.39 -3.34
CA VAL A 76 -3.20 -3.46 -3.70
C VAL A 76 -3.47 -4.67 -2.83
N ARG A 77 -3.23 -5.86 -3.37
CA ARG A 77 -3.27 -7.12 -2.64
C ARG A 77 -1.86 -7.65 -2.46
N CYS A 78 -1.51 -7.95 -1.22
CA CYS A 78 -0.23 -8.57 -0.90
C CYS A 78 -0.26 -10.06 -1.26
N ARG A 79 0.91 -10.67 -1.55
CA ARG A 79 1.05 -12.14 -1.74
C ARG A 79 0.50 -12.97 -0.58
N CYS A 80 0.50 -12.44 0.65
CA CYS A 80 -0.11 -13.08 1.82
C CYS A 80 -1.64 -12.96 1.89
N GLY A 81 -2.28 -12.34 0.90
CA GLY A 81 -3.73 -12.14 0.82
C GLY A 81 -4.24 -10.83 1.41
N LYS A 82 -3.45 -10.15 2.26
CA LYS A 82 -3.82 -8.89 2.91
C LYS A 82 -3.97 -7.73 1.93
N TYR A 83 -4.97 -6.89 2.15
CA TYR A 83 -5.20 -5.68 1.38
C TYR A 83 -4.42 -4.51 1.96
N ALA A 84 -3.88 -3.66 1.09
CA ALA A 84 -3.25 -2.41 1.49
C ALA A 84 -3.59 -1.30 0.50
N VAL A 85 -3.27 -0.06 0.89
CA VAL A 85 -3.43 1.11 0.03
C VAL A 85 -2.08 1.73 -0.29
N ARG A 86 -1.94 2.19 -1.53
CA ARG A 86 -0.75 2.88 -2.04
C ARG A 86 -1.13 4.05 -2.93
N THR A 87 -0.23 5.02 -3.03
CA THR A 87 -0.36 6.12 -3.98
C THR A 87 0.30 5.75 -5.30
N LEU A 88 -0.12 6.39 -6.40
CA LEU A 88 0.52 6.18 -7.69
C LEU A 88 2.03 6.45 -7.64
N LYS A 89 2.44 7.47 -6.87
CA LYS A 89 3.85 7.80 -6.64
C LYS A 89 4.62 6.62 -6.03
N ALA A 90 4.05 5.94 -5.04
CA ALA A 90 4.67 4.77 -4.43
C ALA A 90 4.77 3.58 -5.39
N ILE A 91 3.74 3.40 -6.23
CA ILE A 91 3.72 2.33 -7.25
C ILE A 91 4.72 2.62 -8.37
N ARG A 92 4.86 3.87 -8.83
CA ARG A 92 5.84 4.25 -9.88
C ARG A 92 7.29 4.24 -9.39
N ASN A 93 7.53 4.43 -8.09
CA ASN A 93 8.89 4.54 -7.56
C ASN A 93 9.70 3.24 -7.79
N PRO A 94 10.79 3.24 -8.58
CA PRO A 94 11.61 2.06 -8.83
C PRO A 94 12.32 1.55 -7.56
N ASN A 95 12.59 2.43 -6.60
CA ASN A 95 13.27 2.08 -5.35
C ASN A 95 12.38 1.28 -4.38
N ASN A 96 11.06 1.24 -4.62
CA ASN A 96 10.12 0.46 -3.83
C ASN A 96 10.07 -1.00 -4.31
N VAL A 97 11.24 -1.66 -4.34
CA VAL A 97 11.41 -3.03 -4.84
C VAL A 97 10.73 -4.04 -3.93
N ASN A 98 10.95 -3.90 -2.61
CA ASN A 98 10.46 -4.83 -1.59
C ASN A 98 9.22 -4.30 -0.86
N ASP A 99 8.39 -3.48 -1.52
CA ASP A 99 7.17 -2.96 -0.89
C ASP A 99 6.20 -4.12 -0.61
N MET A 100 5.63 -4.12 0.59
CA MET A 100 4.81 -5.21 1.11
C MET A 100 3.82 -4.73 2.17
N CYS A 101 2.85 -5.57 2.53
CA CYS A 101 1.91 -5.21 3.59
C CYS A 101 2.63 -5.12 4.94
N VAL A 102 2.04 -4.37 5.87
CA VAL A 102 2.58 -4.17 7.23
C VAL A 102 2.87 -5.50 7.93
N HIS A 103 2.04 -6.50 7.68
CA HIS A 103 2.22 -7.83 8.26
C HIS A 103 3.46 -8.54 7.73
N CYS A 104 3.62 -8.65 6.40
CA CYS A 104 4.83 -9.22 5.80
C CYS A 104 6.07 -8.44 6.23
N GLN A 105 5.98 -7.10 6.26
CA GLN A 105 7.08 -6.25 6.69
C GLN A 105 7.51 -6.58 8.13
N HIS A 106 6.56 -6.77 9.04
CA HIS A 106 6.85 -7.16 10.41
C HIS A 106 7.54 -8.54 10.49
N LEU A 107 7.08 -9.52 9.71
CA LEU A 107 7.66 -10.87 9.69
C LEU A 107 9.10 -10.87 9.15
N PHE A 108 9.34 -10.20 8.01
CA PHE A 108 10.69 -10.11 7.44
C PHE A 108 11.65 -9.32 8.34
N ASN A 109 11.18 -8.27 8.99
CA ASN A 109 12.00 -7.52 9.95
C ASN A 109 12.36 -8.38 11.18
N ARG A 110 11.46 -9.25 11.66
CA ARG A 110 11.79 -10.21 12.73
C ARG A 110 12.86 -11.20 12.26
N ARG A 111 12.67 -11.79 11.08
CA ARG A 111 13.62 -12.74 10.51
C ARG A 111 15.02 -12.13 10.31
N ARG A 112 15.10 -10.87 9.84
CA ARG A 112 16.36 -10.14 9.72
C ARG A 112 17.06 -9.98 11.06
N LYS A 113 16.32 -9.62 12.12
CA LYS A 113 16.87 -9.51 13.47
C LYS A 113 17.37 -10.85 14.00
N GLU A 114 16.60 -11.91 13.79
CA GLU A 114 17.00 -13.27 14.20
C GLU A 114 18.32 -13.67 13.53
N ILE A 115 18.46 -13.45 12.22
CA ILE A 115 19.71 -13.72 11.50
C ILE A 115 20.87 -12.93 12.10
N PHE A 116 20.70 -11.61 12.27
CA PHE A 116 21.71 -10.77 12.90
C PHE A 116 22.11 -11.26 14.29
N HIS A 117 21.15 -11.69 15.13
CA HIS A 117 21.45 -12.23 16.45
C HIS A 117 22.16 -13.59 16.41
N THR A 118 21.96 -14.39 15.36
CA THR A 118 22.58 -15.72 15.22
C THR A 118 23.94 -15.71 14.53
N THR A 119 24.12 -14.92 13.48
CA THR A 119 25.35 -14.92 12.66
C THR A 119 26.18 -13.66 12.82
N GLY A 120 25.58 -12.57 13.32
CA GLY A 120 26.21 -11.24 13.35
C GLY A 120 26.11 -10.48 12.03
N ASP A 121 25.55 -11.09 10.98
CA ASP A 121 25.47 -10.48 9.64
C ASP A 121 24.20 -9.64 9.47
N ASP A 122 24.35 -8.48 8.83
CA ASP A 122 23.20 -7.66 8.42
C ASP A 122 22.78 -7.99 6.99
N VAL A 123 21.69 -8.76 6.87
CA VAL A 123 21.17 -9.27 5.59
C VAL A 123 20.21 -8.27 4.96
N ASP A 124 20.35 -8.01 3.67
CA ASP A 124 19.42 -7.12 2.96
C ASP A 124 18.03 -7.75 2.78
N LEU A 125 16.99 -6.92 2.77
CA LEU A 125 15.63 -7.36 2.57
C LEU A 125 15.44 -7.99 1.18
N SER A 126 16.20 -7.56 0.17
CA SER A 126 16.16 -8.15 -1.18
C SER A 126 16.67 -9.59 -1.20
N GLU A 127 17.64 -9.91 -0.34
CA GLU A 127 18.17 -11.27 -0.20
C GLU A 127 17.16 -12.19 0.49
N LEU A 128 16.47 -11.69 1.52
CA LEU A 128 15.45 -12.46 2.24
C LEU A 128 14.20 -12.72 1.40
N THR A 129 13.81 -11.74 0.59
CA THR A 129 12.59 -11.80 -0.22
C THR A 129 12.82 -12.42 -1.59
N GLY A 130 14.07 -12.49 -2.05
CA GLY A 130 14.45 -12.92 -3.39
C GLY A 130 14.11 -11.91 -4.49
N ILE A 131 13.61 -10.73 -4.15
CA ILE A 131 13.20 -9.69 -5.10
C ILE A 131 14.30 -8.64 -5.17
N LYS A 132 15.09 -8.68 -6.25
CA LYS A 132 16.26 -7.78 -6.43
C LYS A 132 15.96 -6.55 -7.27
N CYS A 133 14.97 -6.64 -8.16
CA CYS A 133 14.63 -5.57 -9.07
C CYS A 133 13.12 -5.43 -9.22
N LYS A 134 12.71 -4.22 -9.59
CA LYS A 134 11.34 -3.88 -9.92
C LYS A 134 11.29 -3.46 -11.38
N ILE A 135 10.35 -4.05 -12.12
CA ILE A 135 10.08 -3.67 -13.51
C ILE A 135 9.55 -2.25 -13.50
N PRO A 136 10.19 -1.26 -14.16
CA PRO A 136 9.71 0.11 -14.18
C PRO A 136 8.27 0.19 -14.73
N LEU A 137 7.45 1.06 -14.14
CA LEU A 137 6.11 1.32 -14.60
C LEU A 137 6.07 2.65 -15.35
N GLU A 138 6.11 2.59 -16.67
CA GLU A 138 5.94 3.73 -17.56
C GLU A 138 4.45 3.96 -17.83
N ILE A 139 3.93 5.10 -17.38
CA ILE A 139 2.53 5.47 -17.60
C ILE A 139 2.50 6.56 -18.66
N LYS A 140 1.82 6.28 -19.76
CA LYS A 140 1.51 7.27 -20.79
C LYS A 140 0.25 8.02 -20.35
N GLU A 141 0.37 9.32 -20.12
CA GLU A 141 -0.74 10.21 -19.72
C GLU A 141 -1.62 10.58 -20.92
#